data_AF-A0AAX0WVW7-F1
#
_entry.id   AF-A0AAX0WVW7-F1
#
_cell.length_a   1.000
_cell.length_b   1.000
_cell.length_c   1.000
_cell.angle_alpha   90.00
_cell.angle_beta   90.00
_cell.angle_gamma   90.00
#
_symmetry.space_group_name_H-M   'P 1'
#
loop_
_entity.id
_entity.type
_entity.pdbx_description
1 polymer ?
#
loop_
_entity_poly.entity_id
_entity_poly.type
_entity_poly.pdbx_seq_one_letter_code
_entity_poly.pdbx_strand_id
1 'polypeptide(L)'
;MNNKEKGFTRIVSIIIVLLLCLPPLQSVFHIFHEKPLYGYAEKNLEKPGSLVKGWFDRKWQKYWESMFDEKAGFRTVLIRGFNELSFRLFSEMPHLNLYSTKEHGLYFRVSIDQLNNAYINRKKLTKSYNEFAKKVQKLQQLLEANGKHFIVVISSSKPYVHPQGLGKRLLVSTDKNLFREIANLGYELKRQGVNVIDSAPFLRTFYRKKAIETHANTGVHWNYYTGCMVAQQLFYNSKKTLIDIPKLKCGNPIYKKPEMVDLDGLLLMNVFSNVNLAKPNPYPQPSAKFFGNYRPKILLVGDSFMDQMIHALDRSKAYENLVYSRYFQTRTLHKPERSFVFNDFPSLTEQQIQADILDDVMKSDLIVLQMVDYNINRLGYGFIDALLERLKNSTNPEVQSHIPPIAGIKIINVNNAYPQEKNEENWWYWVKNKIIFQLQPLDVFLEMKSTRLYFEYDLHGAQQLIVYLKGKGIKHKIIIDQPTNGKKAVYDQILGIPPASLTRIIIMANGTATRLSETDSRLAAYAIFNLKIIPIS
;
A
#
# COMPACT_ATOMS: atom_id res chain seq x y z
N MET A 1 -66.81 31.06 -7.62
CA MET A 1 -66.42 30.52 -6.31
C MET A 1 -67.36 31.00 -5.21
N ASN A 2 -67.96 30.08 -4.46
CA ASN A 2 -68.76 30.35 -3.26
C ASN A 2 -67.87 31.00 -2.17
N ASN A 3 -68.43 31.80 -1.25
CA ASN A 3 -67.71 32.42 -0.12
C ASN A 3 -66.90 31.40 0.72
N LYS A 4 -67.39 30.16 0.83
CA LYS A 4 -66.64 29.06 1.48
C LYS A 4 -65.35 28.68 0.73
N GLU A 5 -65.40 28.62 -0.60
CA GLU A 5 -64.22 28.34 -1.43
C GLU A 5 -63.22 29.50 -1.39
N LYS A 6 -63.69 30.75 -1.39
CA LYS A 6 -62.82 31.94 -1.22
C LYS A 6 -62.12 31.94 0.13
N GLY A 7 -62.83 31.56 1.20
CA GLY A 7 -62.25 31.42 2.54
C GLY A 7 -61.17 30.33 2.59
N PHE A 8 -61.47 29.15 2.03
CA PHE A 8 -60.52 28.04 1.96
C PHE A 8 -59.25 28.40 1.17
N THR A 9 -59.39 28.97 -0.03
CA THR A 9 -58.24 29.38 -0.84
C THR A 9 -57.36 30.40 -0.12
N ARG A 10 -57.95 31.39 0.57
CA ARG A 10 -57.19 32.38 1.34
C ARG A 10 -56.37 31.74 2.47
N ILE A 11 -56.97 30.80 3.20
CA ILE A 11 -56.27 30.07 4.27
C ILE A 11 -55.10 29.28 3.69
N VAL A 12 -55.31 28.54 2.60
CA VAL A 12 -54.25 27.78 1.94
C VAL A 12 -53.13 28.70 1.44
N SER A 13 -53.47 29.83 0.81
CA SER A 13 -52.47 30.81 0.37
C SER A 13 -51.64 31.38 1.52
N ILE A 14 -52.28 31.72 2.65
CA ILE A 14 -51.56 32.20 3.84
C ILE A 14 -50.61 31.13 4.36
N ILE A 15 -51.05 29.87 4.45
CA ILE A 15 -50.21 28.76 4.89
C ILE A 15 -49.01 28.58 3.94
N ILE A 16 -49.22 28.61 2.62
CA ILE A 16 -48.13 28.49 1.65
C ILE A 16 -47.12 29.62 1.81
N VAL A 17 -47.59 30.87 1.94
CA VAL A 17 -46.70 32.02 2.14
C VAL A 17 -45.91 31.87 3.44
N LEU A 18 -46.56 31.49 4.54
CA LEU A 18 -45.87 31.25 5.81
C LEU A 18 -44.81 30.16 5.66
N LEU A 19 -45.12 29.04 5.00
CA LEU A 19 -44.18 27.95 4.74
C LEU A 19 -42.98 28.40 3.89
N LEU A 20 -43.19 29.24 2.87
CA LEU A 20 -42.12 29.80 2.04
C LEU A 20 -41.24 30.80 2.82
N CYS A 21 -41.80 31.49 3.81
CA CYS A 21 -41.06 32.40 4.68
C CYS A 21 -40.27 31.67 5.78
N LEU A 22 -40.56 30.40 6.09
CA LEU A 22 -39.88 29.69 7.17
C LEU A 22 -38.36 29.53 6.95
N PRO A 23 -37.84 29.07 5.80
CA PRO A 23 -36.41 28.93 5.57
C PRO A 23 -35.60 30.23 5.75
N PRO A 24 -35.99 31.39 5.16
CA PRO A 24 -35.25 32.64 5.38
C PRO A 24 -35.36 33.14 6.82
N LEU A 25 -36.53 33.00 7.48
CA LEU A 25 -36.66 33.35 8.90
C LEU A 25 -35.73 32.49 9.77
N GLN A 26 -35.70 31.19 9.55
CA GLN A 26 -34.80 30.28 10.26
C GLN A 26 -33.32 30.56 9.97
N SER A 27 -32.98 30.98 8.73
CA SER A 27 -31.61 31.37 8.35
C SER A 27 -31.12 32.62 9.10
N VAL A 28 -32.01 33.58 9.36
CA VAL A 28 -31.68 34.83 10.05
C VAL A 28 -31.72 34.68 11.58
N PHE A 29 -32.77 34.04 12.10
CA PHE A 29 -33.04 34.01 13.53
C PHE A 29 -32.52 32.76 14.24
N HIS A 30 -32.14 31.71 13.50
CA HIS A 30 -31.64 30.44 14.05
C HIS A 30 -32.51 29.88 15.19
N ILE A 31 -33.84 29.99 15.05
CA ILE A 31 -34.83 29.61 16.06
C ILE A 31 -34.66 28.15 16.47
N PHE A 32 -34.35 27.28 15.50
CA PHE A 32 -34.01 25.89 15.74
C PHE A 32 -32.51 25.64 15.57
N HIS A 33 -31.89 24.96 16.54
CA HIS A 33 -30.50 24.55 16.40
C HIS A 33 -30.40 23.32 15.48
N GLU A 34 -29.76 23.48 14.32
CA GLU A 34 -29.52 22.40 13.36
C GLU A 34 -28.13 21.80 13.58
N LYS A 35 -28.07 20.51 13.95
CA LYS A 35 -26.78 19.79 14.00
C LYS A 35 -26.18 19.73 12.59
N PRO A 36 -24.86 19.93 12.41
CA PRO A 36 -24.23 19.91 11.10
C PRO A 36 -24.37 18.55 10.40
N LEU A 37 -24.26 18.55 9.07
CA LEU A 37 -24.20 17.33 8.28
C LEU A 37 -22.81 16.69 8.40
N TYR A 38 -22.76 15.39 8.67
CA TYR A 38 -21.52 14.65 8.74
C TYR A 38 -20.88 14.55 7.34
N GLY A 39 -19.56 14.76 7.28
CA GLY A 39 -18.80 14.76 6.02
C GLY A 39 -18.95 16.04 5.18
N TYR A 40 -19.63 17.07 5.69
CA TYR A 40 -19.78 18.37 5.05
C TYR A 40 -18.90 19.42 5.73
N ALA A 41 -18.07 20.12 4.96
CA ALA A 41 -17.35 21.30 5.43
C ALA A 41 -18.09 22.54 4.90
N GLU A 42 -18.52 23.42 5.81
CA GLU A 42 -19.11 24.70 5.44
C GLU A 42 -18.10 25.53 4.65
N LYS A 43 -18.55 26.12 3.54
CA LYS A 43 -17.68 27.02 2.78
C LYS A 43 -17.55 28.34 3.51
N ASN A 44 -16.32 28.80 3.68
CA ASN A 44 -16.05 30.18 4.07
C ASN A 44 -16.37 31.09 2.87
N LEU A 45 -17.51 31.77 2.95
CA LEU A 45 -17.95 32.71 1.92
C LEU A 45 -17.39 34.11 2.22
N GLU A 46 -16.51 34.60 1.34
CA GLU A 46 -15.96 35.95 1.45
C GLU A 46 -17.02 36.99 1.08
N LYS A 47 -17.24 37.94 2.00
CA LYS A 47 -18.17 39.06 1.79
C LYS A 47 -17.52 40.10 0.85
N PRO A 48 -18.20 40.55 -0.22
CA PRO A 48 -17.66 41.59 -1.09
C PRO A 48 -17.42 42.89 -0.31
N GLY A 49 -16.22 43.48 -0.42
CA GLY A 49 -15.83 44.66 0.36
C GLY A 49 -16.50 45.97 -0.04
N SER A 50 -16.91 46.14 -1.30
CA SER A 50 -17.58 47.35 -1.81
C SER A 50 -19.00 47.04 -2.27
N LEU A 51 -19.98 47.82 -1.79
CA LEU A 51 -21.39 47.65 -2.17
C LEU A 51 -21.65 48.06 -3.62
N VAL A 52 -21.17 49.23 -4.02
CA VAL A 52 -21.38 49.78 -5.37
C VAL A 52 -20.64 48.95 -6.42
N LYS A 53 -19.32 48.74 -6.25
CA LYS A 53 -18.53 47.96 -7.22
C LYS A 53 -19.02 46.51 -7.28
N GLY A 54 -19.30 45.93 -6.11
CA GLY A 54 -19.79 44.56 -5.96
C GLY A 54 -21.15 44.29 -6.61
N TRP A 55 -21.99 45.32 -6.73
CA TRP A 55 -23.33 45.19 -7.31
C TRP A 55 -23.25 45.14 -8.84
N PHE A 56 -22.47 46.06 -9.44
CA PHE A 56 -22.29 46.13 -10.89
C PHE A 56 -21.40 45.00 -11.43
N ASP A 57 -20.44 44.50 -10.64
CA ASP A 57 -19.60 43.35 -11.02
C ASP A 57 -20.21 41.98 -10.65
N ARG A 58 -21.45 41.97 -10.15
CA ARG A 58 -22.24 40.79 -9.76
C ARG A 58 -21.70 39.98 -8.57
N LYS A 59 -20.73 40.48 -7.81
CA LYS A 59 -20.19 39.77 -6.63
C LYS A 59 -21.20 39.64 -5.50
N TRP A 60 -22.08 40.62 -5.29
CA TRP A 60 -23.12 40.53 -4.27
C TRP A 60 -24.17 39.47 -4.57
N GLN A 61 -24.58 39.34 -5.82
CA GLN A 61 -25.54 38.34 -6.28
C GLN A 61 -24.97 36.94 -6.05
N LYS A 62 -23.71 36.70 -6.47
CA LYS A 62 -23.01 35.43 -6.21
C LYS A 62 -22.84 35.12 -4.72
N TYR A 63 -22.54 36.14 -3.91
CA TYR A 63 -22.43 35.99 -2.46
C TYR A 63 -23.77 35.58 -1.84
N TRP A 64 -24.87 36.25 -2.20
CA TRP A 64 -26.20 35.93 -1.68
C TRP A 64 -26.72 34.57 -2.17
N GLU A 65 -26.50 34.22 -3.43
CA GLU A 65 -26.78 32.87 -3.97
C GLU A 65 -26.04 31.81 -3.15
N SER A 66 -24.73 31.98 -2.97
CA SER A 66 -23.91 31.05 -2.18
C SER A 66 -24.35 31.01 -0.72
N MET A 67 -24.67 32.16 -0.11
CA MET A 67 -25.17 32.23 1.26
C MET A 67 -26.50 31.51 1.41
N PHE A 68 -27.40 31.62 0.44
CA PHE A 68 -28.67 30.90 0.46
C PHE A 68 -28.44 29.39 0.30
N ASP A 69 -27.61 28.97 -0.65
CA ASP A 69 -27.32 27.56 -0.90
C ASP A 69 -26.63 26.86 0.29
N GLU A 70 -25.76 27.59 1.00
CA GLU A 70 -24.98 27.08 2.12
C GLU A 70 -25.73 27.22 3.46
N LYS A 71 -26.49 28.31 3.67
CA LYS A 71 -27.08 28.69 4.97
C LYS A 71 -28.60 28.83 4.97
N ALA A 72 -29.31 28.31 3.97
CA ALA A 72 -30.77 28.23 4.00
C ALA A 72 -31.24 27.54 5.29
N GLY A 73 -32.22 28.13 5.97
CA GLY A 73 -32.79 27.56 7.17
C GLY A 73 -33.51 26.24 6.88
N PHE A 74 -33.46 25.31 7.82
CA PHE A 74 -33.96 23.93 7.70
C PHE A 74 -33.27 23.06 6.64
N ARG A 75 -32.22 23.54 5.97
CA ARG A 75 -31.48 22.76 4.95
C ARG A 75 -31.05 21.40 5.49
N THR A 76 -30.49 21.36 6.69
CA THR A 76 -30.01 20.10 7.28
C THR A 76 -31.17 19.17 7.63
N VAL A 77 -32.25 19.73 8.17
CA VAL A 77 -33.47 18.96 8.49
C VAL A 77 -34.10 18.35 7.23
N LEU A 78 -34.22 19.14 6.16
CA LEU A 78 -34.78 18.68 4.88
C LEU A 78 -33.92 17.60 4.23
N ILE A 79 -32.59 17.77 4.22
CA ILE A 79 -31.66 16.76 3.70
C ILE A 79 -31.81 15.45 4.50
N ARG A 80 -31.82 15.53 5.84
CA ARG A 80 -31.97 14.34 6.69
C ARG A 80 -33.32 13.64 6.50
N GLY A 81 -34.40 14.41 6.36
CA GLY A 81 -35.73 13.87 6.10
C GLY A 81 -35.82 13.18 4.74
N PHE A 82 -35.31 13.83 3.69
CA PHE A 82 -35.24 13.26 2.35
C PHE A 82 -34.40 11.97 2.33
N ASN A 83 -33.24 11.99 2.99
CA ASN A 83 -32.37 10.85 3.11
C ASN A 83 -33.04 9.70 3.86
N GLU A 84 -33.65 9.96 5.01
CA GLU A 84 -34.32 8.92 5.79
C GLU A 84 -35.49 8.28 5.01
N LEU A 85 -36.33 9.09 4.37
CA LEU A 85 -37.44 8.59 3.56
C LEU A 85 -36.92 7.76 2.38
N SER A 86 -35.95 8.29 1.64
CA SER A 86 -35.37 7.60 0.47
C SER A 86 -34.75 6.26 0.87
N PHE A 87 -34.00 6.22 1.98
CA PHE A 87 -33.40 4.97 2.43
C PHE A 87 -34.45 3.95 2.89
N ARG A 88 -35.47 4.39 3.64
CA ARG A 88 -36.51 3.48 4.12
C ARG A 88 -37.30 2.86 2.97
N LEU A 89 -37.53 3.61 1.90
CA LEU A 89 -38.27 3.14 0.72
C LEU A 89 -37.41 2.26 -0.19
N PHE A 90 -36.16 2.63 -0.43
CA PHE A 90 -35.33 2.02 -1.48
C PHE A 90 -34.17 1.18 -0.95
N SER A 91 -33.82 1.27 0.33
CA SER A 91 -32.61 0.66 0.94
C SER A 91 -31.32 1.03 0.21
N GLU A 92 -31.29 2.21 -0.41
CA GLU A 92 -30.23 2.69 -1.28
C GLU A 92 -29.98 4.19 -1.04
N MET A 93 -28.74 4.60 -1.24
CA MET A 93 -28.27 5.98 -1.19
C MET A 93 -27.34 6.22 -2.38
N PRO A 94 -27.90 6.39 -3.60
CA PRO A 94 -27.10 6.47 -4.82
C PRO A 94 -26.07 7.60 -4.82
N HIS A 95 -26.40 8.75 -4.22
CA HIS A 95 -25.49 9.90 -4.13
C HIS A 95 -24.26 9.64 -3.23
N LEU A 96 -24.37 8.68 -2.30
CA LEU A 96 -23.25 8.20 -1.48
C LEU A 96 -22.65 6.89 -2.00
N ASN A 97 -23.16 6.36 -3.12
CA ASN A 97 -22.82 5.03 -3.61
C ASN A 97 -23.01 3.93 -2.54
N LEU A 98 -24.06 4.02 -1.72
CA LEU A 98 -24.37 3.03 -0.70
C LEU A 98 -25.63 2.24 -1.04
N TYR A 99 -25.59 0.93 -0.75
CA TYR A 99 -26.69 -0.02 -0.93
C TYR A 99 -26.85 -0.83 0.35
N SER A 100 -28.04 -1.30 0.70
CA SER A 100 -28.22 -2.13 1.88
C SER A 100 -28.91 -3.46 1.57
N THR A 101 -28.48 -4.52 2.23
CA THR A 101 -29.25 -5.76 2.35
C THR A 101 -29.83 -5.88 3.76
N LYS A 102 -30.88 -6.70 3.94
CA LYS A 102 -31.51 -6.90 5.26
C LYS A 102 -30.57 -7.66 6.21
N GLU A 103 -29.81 -8.59 5.64
CA GLU A 103 -28.92 -9.50 6.35
C GLU A 103 -27.67 -8.76 6.81
N HIS A 104 -26.94 -8.13 5.89
CA HIS A 104 -25.57 -7.64 6.10
C HIS A 104 -25.42 -6.11 6.10
N GLY A 105 -26.52 -5.36 5.99
CA GLY A 105 -26.52 -3.91 6.07
C GLY A 105 -25.83 -3.25 4.88
N LEU A 106 -25.05 -2.18 5.11
CA LEU A 106 -24.53 -1.30 4.07
C LEU A 106 -23.37 -1.88 3.25
N TYR A 107 -23.40 -1.64 1.95
CA TYR A 107 -22.38 -1.99 0.97
C TYR A 107 -21.99 -0.74 0.20
N PHE A 108 -20.70 -0.62 -0.09
CA PHE A 108 -20.20 0.45 -0.95
C PHE A 108 -20.20 -0.02 -2.41
N ARG A 109 -20.78 0.78 -3.31
CA ARG A 109 -20.94 0.41 -4.73
C ARG A 109 -19.62 0.04 -5.38
N VAL A 110 -18.56 0.81 -5.10
CA VAL A 110 -17.21 0.55 -5.66
C VAL A 110 -16.71 -0.86 -5.33
N SER A 111 -17.07 -1.41 -4.16
CA SER A 111 -16.68 -2.76 -3.78
C SER A 111 -17.44 -3.84 -4.54
N ILE A 112 -18.71 -3.59 -4.87
CA ILE A 112 -19.54 -4.45 -5.71
C ILE A 112 -19.02 -4.39 -7.15
N ASP A 113 -18.79 -3.18 -7.66
CA ASP A 113 -18.28 -2.94 -9.01
C ASP A 113 -16.90 -3.58 -9.20
N GLN A 114 -16.05 -3.55 -8.17
CA GLN A 114 -14.76 -4.26 -8.21
C GLN A 114 -14.94 -5.78 -8.29
N LEU A 115 -15.87 -6.37 -7.53
CA LEU A 115 -16.14 -7.81 -7.60
C LEU A 115 -16.64 -8.21 -9.01
N ASN A 116 -17.53 -7.40 -9.58
CA ASN A 116 -18.00 -7.56 -10.96
C ASN A 116 -16.87 -7.42 -11.98
N ASN A 117 -16.01 -6.42 -11.82
CA ASN A 117 -14.86 -6.19 -12.67
C ASN A 117 -13.87 -7.37 -12.60
N ALA A 118 -13.65 -7.93 -11.42
CA ALA A 118 -12.79 -9.11 -11.22
C ALA A 118 -13.32 -10.35 -11.96
N TYR A 119 -14.65 -10.45 -12.13
CA TYR A 119 -15.29 -11.49 -12.94
C TYR A 119 -15.18 -11.20 -14.44
N ILE A 120 -15.69 -10.04 -14.88
CA ILE A 120 -15.76 -9.66 -16.31
C ILE A 120 -14.37 -9.61 -16.94
N ASN A 121 -13.41 -8.99 -16.26
CA ASN A 121 -12.09 -8.71 -16.80
C ASN A 121 -11.03 -9.71 -16.30
N ARG A 122 -11.45 -10.92 -15.90
CA ARG A 122 -10.60 -11.95 -15.27
C ARG A 122 -9.25 -12.12 -15.99
N LYS A 123 -9.24 -12.37 -17.30
CA LYS A 123 -8.01 -12.63 -18.07
C LYS A 123 -7.02 -11.46 -18.00
N LYS A 124 -7.50 -10.23 -18.21
CA LYS A 124 -6.68 -9.01 -18.17
C LYS A 124 -6.13 -8.76 -16.77
N LEU A 125 -6.99 -8.88 -15.75
CA LEU A 125 -6.61 -8.65 -14.35
C LEU A 125 -5.63 -9.72 -13.85
N THR A 126 -5.83 -10.99 -14.17
CA THR A 126 -4.87 -12.06 -13.83
C THR A 126 -3.47 -11.77 -14.38
N LYS A 127 -3.36 -11.27 -15.63
CA LYS A 127 -2.07 -10.87 -16.20
C LYS A 127 -1.44 -9.71 -15.40
N SER A 128 -2.22 -8.67 -15.12
CA SER A 128 -1.76 -7.51 -14.35
C SER A 128 -1.32 -7.90 -12.91
N TYR A 129 -2.11 -8.74 -12.24
CA TYR A 129 -1.78 -9.25 -10.91
C TYR A 129 -0.54 -10.14 -10.90
N ASN A 130 -0.32 -10.92 -11.96
CA ASN A 130 0.90 -11.71 -12.07
C ASN A 130 2.16 -10.84 -12.16
N GLU A 131 2.12 -9.79 -12.98
CA GLU A 131 3.24 -8.84 -13.10
C GLU A 131 3.49 -8.07 -11.81
N PHE A 132 2.42 -7.62 -11.14
CA PHE A 132 2.54 -7.00 -9.83
C PHE A 132 3.10 -7.98 -8.80
N ALA A 133 2.65 -9.23 -8.78
CA ALA A 133 3.14 -10.24 -7.85
C ALA A 133 4.65 -10.53 -8.02
N LYS A 134 5.16 -10.53 -9.27
CA LYS A 134 6.62 -10.63 -9.52
C LYS A 134 7.38 -9.43 -8.95
N LYS A 135 6.88 -8.21 -9.13
CA LYS A 135 7.49 -7.00 -8.53
C LYS A 135 7.54 -7.09 -7.01
N VAL A 136 6.43 -7.50 -6.40
CA VAL A 136 6.32 -7.64 -4.95
C VAL A 136 7.23 -8.75 -4.42
N GLN A 137 7.32 -9.89 -5.11
CA GLN A 137 8.28 -10.96 -4.76
C GLN A 137 9.72 -10.44 -4.76
N LYS A 138 10.12 -9.68 -5.79
CA LYS A 138 11.44 -9.07 -5.84
C LYS A 138 11.69 -8.14 -4.65
N LEU A 139 10.71 -7.30 -4.31
CA LEU A 139 10.83 -6.43 -3.14
C LEU A 139 10.98 -7.25 -1.84
N GLN A 140 10.16 -8.28 -1.67
CA GLN A 140 10.24 -9.15 -0.50
C GLN A 140 11.63 -9.78 -0.36
N GLN A 141 12.19 -10.32 -1.43
CA GLN A 141 13.55 -10.91 -1.41
C GLN A 141 14.61 -9.89 -1.00
N LEU A 142 14.51 -8.65 -1.48
CA LEU A 142 15.44 -7.57 -1.10
C LEU A 142 15.31 -7.20 0.39
N LEU A 143 14.08 -7.17 0.92
CA LEU A 143 13.82 -6.88 2.32
C LEU A 143 14.27 -8.04 3.23
N GLU A 144 14.01 -9.29 2.82
CA GLU A 144 14.45 -10.49 3.54
C GLU A 144 15.99 -10.57 3.62
N ALA A 145 16.70 -10.18 2.54
CA ALA A 145 18.16 -10.06 2.54
C ALA A 145 18.70 -9.03 3.56
N ASN A 146 17.85 -8.10 4.03
CA ASN A 146 18.15 -7.12 5.07
C ASN A 146 17.56 -7.50 6.44
N GLY A 147 17.19 -8.77 6.63
CA GLY A 147 16.60 -9.27 7.87
C GLY A 147 15.21 -8.72 8.17
N LYS A 148 14.50 -8.22 7.15
CA LYS A 148 13.17 -7.61 7.30
C LYS A 148 12.09 -8.58 6.86
N HIS A 149 11.00 -8.68 7.63
CA HIS A 149 9.84 -9.45 7.23
C HIS A 149 8.84 -8.55 6.50
N PHE A 150 8.60 -8.82 5.22
CA PHE A 150 7.59 -8.13 4.42
C PHE A 150 6.38 -9.02 4.18
N ILE A 151 5.18 -8.45 4.31
CA ILE A 151 3.92 -9.15 4.11
C ILE A 151 2.85 -8.25 3.49
N VAL A 152 2.07 -8.80 2.55
CA VAL A 152 0.92 -8.12 1.95
C VAL A 152 -0.37 -8.60 2.62
N VAL A 153 -1.25 -7.66 3.00
CA VAL A 153 -2.58 -7.96 3.55
C VAL A 153 -3.64 -7.48 2.58
N ILE A 154 -4.33 -8.40 1.92
CA ILE A 154 -5.51 -8.08 1.10
C ILE A 154 -6.74 -8.12 2.00
N SER A 155 -7.23 -6.93 2.33
CA SER A 155 -8.44 -6.74 3.14
C SER A 155 -9.67 -6.95 2.28
N SER A 156 -10.60 -7.77 2.74
CA SER A 156 -11.84 -8.02 2.02
C SER A 156 -12.89 -7.00 2.42
N SER A 157 -13.51 -6.39 1.43
CA SER A 157 -14.76 -5.66 1.53
C SER A 157 -15.93 -6.63 1.67
N LYS A 158 -17.09 -6.08 2.06
CA LYS A 158 -18.29 -6.86 2.36
C LYS A 158 -18.76 -7.77 1.21
N PRO A 159 -18.80 -7.36 -0.08
CA PRO A 159 -19.19 -8.26 -1.19
C PRO A 159 -18.30 -9.49 -1.34
N TYR A 160 -17.01 -9.40 -0.99
CA TYR A 160 -16.08 -10.52 -1.10
C TYR A 160 -16.27 -11.58 0.00
N VAL A 161 -16.99 -11.25 1.07
CA VAL A 161 -17.35 -12.17 2.15
C VAL A 161 -18.83 -12.56 2.08
N HIS A 162 -19.69 -11.59 1.84
CA HIS A 162 -21.14 -11.69 1.88
C HIS A 162 -21.78 -11.17 0.58
N PRO A 163 -21.63 -11.89 -0.54
CA PRO A 163 -22.29 -11.52 -1.80
C PRO A 163 -23.80 -11.82 -1.77
N GLN A 164 -24.28 -12.59 -0.78
CA GLN A 164 -25.68 -12.96 -0.68
C GLN A 164 -26.55 -11.72 -0.42
N GLY A 165 -27.74 -11.67 -1.05
CA GLY A 165 -28.67 -10.55 -0.92
C GLY A 165 -28.45 -9.39 -1.91
N LEU A 166 -27.30 -9.31 -2.60
CA LEU A 166 -27.07 -8.28 -3.63
C LEU A 166 -27.88 -8.54 -4.92
N GLY A 167 -28.13 -9.81 -5.24
CA GLY A 167 -28.97 -10.22 -6.37
C GLY A 167 -28.42 -9.87 -7.76
N LYS A 168 -29.18 -10.24 -8.81
CA LYS A 168 -28.79 -10.02 -10.21
C LYS A 168 -28.75 -8.55 -10.64
N ARG A 169 -29.38 -7.65 -9.87
CA ARG A 169 -29.36 -6.20 -10.15
C ARG A 169 -27.97 -5.60 -9.89
N LEU A 170 -27.24 -6.13 -8.91
CA LEU A 170 -25.95 -5.59 -8.49
C LEU A 170 -24.77 -6.51 -8.86
N LEU A 171 -25.00 -7.81 -8.99
CA LEU A 171 -23.94 -8.77 -9.34
C LEU A 171 -24.11 -9.30 -10.77
N VAL A 172 -22.99 -9.31 -11.50
CA VAL A 172 -22.89 -9.88 -12.86
C VAL A 172 -23.08 -11.40 -12.85
N SER A 173 -22.66 -12.07 -11.78
CA SER A 173 -22.89 -13.49 -11.56
C SER A 173 -23.31 -13.75 -10.11
N THR A 174 -24.32 -14.59 -9.95
CA THR A 174 -24.82 -15.08 -8.66
C THR A 174 -24.47 -16.56 -8.44
N ASP A 175 -23.56 -17.10 -9.26
CA ASP A 175 -23.11 -18.49 -9.17
C ASP A 175 -22.46 -18.76 -7.80
N LYS A 176 -22.71 -19.96 -7.26
CA LYS A 176 -22.07 -20.45 -6.03
C LYS A 176 -20.54 -20.52 -6.16
N ASN A 177 -20.02 -20.63 -7.39
CA ASN A 177 -18.60 -20.68 -7.73
C ASN A 177 -18.00 -19.33 -8.09
N LEU A 178 -18.72 -18.20 -7.94
CA LEU A 178 -18.24 -16.84 -8.28
C LEU A 178 -16.76 -16.61 -7.91
N PHE A 179 -16.37 -16.93 -6.67
CA PHE A 179 -15.00 -16.68 -6.18
C PHE A 179 -13.92 -17.56 -6.80
N ARG A 180 -14.27 -18.65 -7.50
CA ARG A 180 -13.33 -19.46 -8.30
C ARG A 180 -13.14 -18.89 -9.70
N GLU A 181 -14.04 -18.01 -10.13
CA GLU A 181 -14.11 -17.50 -11.50
C GLU A 181 -13.62 -16.05 -11.62
N ILE A 182 -13.41 -15.35 -10.51
CA ILE A 182 -12.82 -14.01 -10.51
C ILE A 182 -11.28 -14.04 -10.58
N ALA A 183 -10.69 -12.95 -11.05
CA ALA A 183 -9.28 -12.68 -10.81
C ALA A 183 -9.04 -12.45 -9.32
N ASN A 184 -7.97 -13.04 -8.78
CA ASN A 184 -7.64 -12.96 -7.36
C ASN A 184 -6.14 -12.61 -7.20
N LEU A 185 -5.86 -11.40 -6.73
CA LEU A 185 -4.49 -10.95 -6.49
C LEU A 185 -3.79 -11.75 -5.37
N GLY A 186 -4.49 -12.09 -4.28
CA GLY A 186 -3.96 -12.90 -3.19
C GLY A 186 -3.47 -14.28 -3.67
N TYR A 187 -4.19 -14.91 -4.60
CA TYR A 187 -3.77 -16.15 -5.25
C TYR A 187 -2.49 -15.97 -6.08
N GLU A 188 -2.42 -14.91 -6.89
CA GLU A 188 -1.24 -14.61 -7.71
C GLU A 188 -0.01 -14.32 -6.84
N LEU A 189 -0.15 -13.53 -5.77
CA LEU A 189 0.89 -13.25 -4.79
C LEU A 189 1.40 -14.54 -4.13
N LYS A 190 0.48 -15.38 -3.63
CA LYS A 190 0.81 -16.65 -2.99
C LYS A 190 1.53 -17.60 -3.97
N ARG A 191 1.09 -17.66 -5.23
CA ARG A 191 1.73 -18.49 -6.27
C ARG A 191 3.17 -18.05 -6.55
N GLN A 192 3.45 -16.75 -6.47
CA GLN A 192 4.81 -16.22 -6.59
C GLN A 192 5.65 -16.35 -5.31
N GLY A 193 5.14 -16.96 -4.25
CA GLY A 193 5.86 -17.11 -2.98
C GLY A 193 5.90 -15.83 -2.14
N VAL A 194 5.07 -14.83 -2.44
CA VAL A 194 4.93 -13.64 -1.58
C VAL A 194 4.21 -14.03 -0.28
N ASN A 195 4.71 -13.53 0.85
CA ASN A 195 4.03 -13.57 2.13
C ASN A 195 2.73 -12.75 2.01
N VAL A 196 1.59 -13.43 2.03
CA VAL A 196 0.30 -12.79 1.81
C VAL A 196 -0.79 -13.32 2.74
N ILE A 197 -1.62 -12.40 3.23
CA ILE A 197 -2.88 -12.68 3.90
C ILE A 197 -4.00 -12.20 2.99
N ASP A 198 -4.60 -13.13 2.25
CA ASP A 198 -5.89 -12.88 1.60
C ASP A 198 -7.00 -13.15 2.61
N SER A 199 -7.68 -12.10 3.05
CA SER A 199 -8.67 -12.21 4.13
C SER A 199 -10.00 -12.82 3.70
N ALA A 200 -10.39 -12.68 2.44
CA ALA A 200 -11.72 -13.09 1.99
C ALA A 200 -11.97 -14.61 2.18
N PRO A 201 -11.06 -15.53 1.78
CA PRO A 201 -11.30 -16.97 1.91
C PRO A 201 -11.50 -17.43 3.36
N PHE A 202 -10.70 -16.91 4.30
CA PHE A 202 -10.80 -17.33 5.69
C PHE A 202 -11.98 -16.66 6.39
N LEU A 203 -12.33 -15.41 6.06
CA LEU A 203 -13.49 -14.73 6.62
C LEU A 203 -14.81 -15.37 6.18
N ARG A 204 -14.93 -15.79 4.91
CA ARG A 204 -16.08 -16.61 4.46
C ARG A 204 -16.19 -17.91 5.24
N THR A 205 -15.07 -18.58 5.45
CA THR A 205 -15.04 -19.84 6.21
C THR A 205 -15.40 -19.62 7.68
N PHE A 206 -14.89 -18.54 8.27
CA PHE A 206 -15.18 -18.15 9.65
C PHE A 206 -16.66 -17.85 9.84
N TYR A 207 -17.24 -16.98 9.00
CA TYR A 207 -18.66 -16.65 9.05
C TYR A 207 -19.54 -17.90 8.93
N ARG A 208 -19.28 -18.76 7.93
CA ARG A 208 -20.04 -20.01 7.75
C ARG A 208 -19.99 -20.94 8.96
N LYS A 209 -18.85 -20.97 9.68
CA LYS A 209 -18.66 -21.86 10.84
C LYS A 209 -19.18 -21.29 12.15
N LYS A 210 -19.17 -19.97 12.30
CA LYS A 210 -19.40 -19.31 13.60
C LYS A 210 -20.64 -18.41 13.61
N ALA A 211 -21.17 -18.06 12.45
CA ALA A 211 -22.23 -17.07 12.29
C ALA A 211 -21.91 -15.71 12.96
N ILE A 212 -20.62 -15.40 13.14
CA ILE A 212 -20.17 -14.11 13.65
C ILE A 212 -19.97 -13.19 12.45
N GLU A 213 -20.70 -12.09 12.45
CA GLU A 213 -20.62 -11.07 11.41
C GLU A 213 -19.20 -10.49 11.31
N THR A 214 -18.75 -10.20 10.09
CA THR A 214 -17.38 -9.76 9.81
C THR A 214 -17.28 -8.27 9.51
N HIS A 215 -18.41 -7.65 9.15
CA HIS A 215 -18.49 -6.24 8.79
C HIS A 215 -19.67 -5.57 9.51
N ALA A 216 -19.53 -4.31 9.91
CA ALA A 216 -20.63 -3.62 10.58
C ALA A 216 -21.83 -3.44 9.64
N ASN A 217 -23.06 -3.67 10.12
CA ASN A 217 -24.27 -3.41 9.33
C ASN A 217 -24.45 -1.91 9.02
N THR A 218 -23.95 -1.04 9.90
CA THR A 218 -23.99 0.42 9.82
C THR A 218 -22.84 1.02 9.03
N GLY A 219 -21.93 0.20 8.49
CA GLY A 219 -20.70 0.66 7.90
C GLY A 219 -20.19 -0.15 6.72
N VAL A 220 -19.18 0.39 6.04
CA VAL A 220 -18.56 -0.26 4.88
C VAL A 220 -17.24 -0.96 5.22
N HIS A 221 -16.65 -0.64 6.37
CA HIS A 221 -15.47 -1.32 6.90
C HIS A 221 -15.81 -2.68 7.53
N TRP A 222 -14.79 -3.52 7.67
CA TRP A 222 -14.89 -4.67 8.57
C TRP A 222 -15.09 -4.20 10.02
N ASN A 223 -15.62 -5.06 10.88
CA ASN A 223 -15.73 -4.73 12.30
C ASN A 223 -14.38 -4.92 13.04
N TYR A 224 -14.30 -4.39 14.26
CA TYR A 224 -13.10 -4.51 15.09
C TYR A 224 -12.69 -5.95 15.37
N TYR A 225 -13.65 -6.88 15.47
CA TYR A 225 -13.33 -8.29 15.72
C TYR A 225 -12.60 -8.90 14.51
N THR A 226 -13.06 -8.62 13.30
CA THR A 226 -12.40 -8.99 12.05
C THR A 226 -11.01 -8.36 11.91
N GLY A 227 -10.88 -7.06 12.17
CA GLY A 227 -9.58 -6.39 12.18
C GLY A 227 -8.58 -7.07 13.12
N CYS A 228 -9.04 -7.48 14.32
CA CYS A 228 -8.22 -8.27 15.22
C CYS A 228 -7.85 -9.65 14.66
N MET A 229 -8.79 -10.39 14.06
CA MET A 229 -8.50 -11.70 13.47
C MET A 229 -7.43 -11.61 12.37
N VAL A 230 -7.49 -10.55 11.54
CA VAL A 230 -6.49 -10.29 10.51
C VAL A 230 -5.14 -9.95 11.13
N ALA A 231 -5.10 -9.10 12.16
CA ALA A 231 -3.87 -8.81 12.92
C ALA A 231 -3.31 -10.07 13.61
N GLN A 232 -4.17 -10.99 14.05
CA GLN A 232 -3.75 -12.27 14.62
C GLN A 232 -3.12 -13.15 13.56
N GLN A 233 -3.67 -13.18 12.35
CA GLN A 233 -3.05 -13.88 11.23
C GLN A 233 -1.74 -13.23 10.78
N LEU A 234 -1.64 -11.90 10.83
CA LEU A 234 -0.40 -11.17 10.58
C LEU A 234 0.72 -11.71 11.47
N PHE A 235 0.52 -11.70 12.79
CA PHE A 235 1.52 -12.16 13.75
C PHE A 235 1.81 -13.66 13.62
N TYR A 236 0.78 -14.47 13.35
CA TYR A 236 0.95 -15.91 13.12
C TYR A 236 1.83 -16.22 11.89
N ASN A 237 1.61 -15.53 10.76
CA ASN A 237 2.41 -15.74 9.55
C ASN A 237 3.83 -15.20 9.70
N SER A 238 4.00 -14.07 10.38
CA SER A 238 5.32 -13.46 10.60
C SER A 238 6.22 -14.26 11.53
N LYS A 239 5.67 -15.20 12.32
CA LYS A 239 6.46 -16.09 13.19
C LYS A 239 7.50 -16.93 12.43
N LYS A 240 7.30 -17.15 11.13
CA LYS A 240 8.27 -17.87 10.28
C LYS A 240 9.63 -17.17 10.19
N THR A 241 9.65 -15.85 10.29
CA THR A 241 10.87 -15.03 10.20
C THR A 241 11.19 -14.37 11.54
N LEU A 242 10.16 -13.94 12.26
CA LEU A 242 10.26 -13.28 13.57
C LEU A 242 9.88 -14.29 14.66
N ILE A 243 10.81 -15.18 15.03
CA ILE A 243 10.55 -16.36 15.89
C ILE A 243 9.88 -15.99 17.22
N ASP A 244 10.35 -14.89 17.84
CA ASP A 244 9.90 -14.42 19.15
C ASP A 244 8.73 -13.42 19.07
N ILE A 245 8.13 -13.22 17.89
CA ILE A 245 6.97 -12.33 17.75
C ILE A 245 5.84 -12.76 18.71
N PRO A 246 5.18 -11.82 19.41
CA PRO A 246 4.12 -12.17 20.35
C PRO A 246 3.00 -12.98 19.67
N LYS A 247 2.31 -13.81 20.44
CA LYS A 247 1.06 -14.45 19.97
C LYS A 247 -0.12 -13.55 20.30
N LEU A 248 -0.67 -12.89 19.29
CA LEU A 248 -1.91 -12.13 19.42
C LEU A 248 -3.12 -13.07 19.59
N LYS A 249 -4.10 -12.66 20.40
CA LYS A 249 -5.39 -13.31 20.60
C LYS A 249 -6.50 -12.28 20.63
N CYS A 250 -7.64 -12.58 20.00
CA CYS A 250 -8.80 -11.67 19.97
C CYS A 250 -9.84 -11.91 21.08
N GLY A 251 -9.71 -12.99 21.85
CA GLY A 251 -10.74 -13.38 22.82
C GLY A 251 -12.06 -13.82 22.17
N ASN A 252 -13.08 -14.04 22.99
CA ASN A 252 -14.45 -14.22 22.50
C ASN A 252 -15.05 -12.84 22.19
N PRO A 253 -15.92 -12.73 21.16
CA PRO A 253 -16.53 -11.45 20.81
C PRO A 253 -17.46 -10.96 21.92
N ILE A 254 -17.38 -9.66 22.24
CA ILE A 254 -18.38 -8.96 23.04
C ILE A 254 -19.29 -8.20 22.09
N TYR A 255 -20.61 -8.43 22.19
CA TYR A 255 -21.59 -7.75 21.38
C TYR A 255 -22.05 -6.47 22.07
N LYS A 256 -21.92 -5.33 21.37
CA LYS A 256 -22.41 -4.03 21.84
C LYS A 256 -22.92 -3.20 20.66
N LYS A 257 -23.51 -2.04 20.95
CA LYS A 257 -23.92 -1.10 19.90
C LYS A 257 -22.71 -0.69 19.04
N PRO A 258 -22.89 -0.51 17.73
CA PRO A 258 -21.80 -0.07 16.86
C PRO A 258 -21.29 1.31 17.30
N GLU A 259 -19.97 1.48 17.28
CA GLU A 259 -19.28 2.69 17.66
C GLU A 259 -18.13 3.01 16.69
N MET A 260 -17.63 4.24 16.73
CA MET A 260 -16.48 4.68 15.94
C MET A 260 -16.66 4.38 14.44
N VAL A 261 -15.66 3.73 13.81
CA VAL A 261 -15.63 3.39 12.38
C VAL A 261 -16.75 2.44 11.95
N ASP A 262 -17.38 1.70 12.88
CA ASP A 262 -18.51 0.84 12.53
C ASP A 262 -19.76 1.65 12.15
N LEU A 263 -19.80 2.95 12.47
CA LEU A 263 -20.89 3.88 12.14
C LEU A 263 -20.64 4.71 10.88
N ASP A 264 -19.51 4.52 10.19
CA ASP A 264 -19.06 5.39 9.10
C ASP A 264 -20.10 5.60 8.00
N GLY A 265 -20.72 4.52 7.50
CA GLY A 265 -21.77 4.58 6.49
C GLY A 265 -23.03 5.27 6.99
N LEU A 266 -23.50 4.91 8.18
CA LEU A 266 -24.70 5.48 8.79
C LEU A 266 -24.55 6.99 9.06
N LEU A 267 -23.38 7.44 9.51
CA LEU A 267 -23.12 8.85 9.73
C LEU A 267 -23.13 9.63 8.41
N LEU A 268 -22.50 9.10 7.35
CA LEU A 268 -22.51 9.71 6.02
C LEU A 268 -23.92 9.84 5.43
N MET A 269 -24.81 8.88 5.72
CA MET A 269 -26.19 8.92 5.27
C MET A 269 -26.97 10.13 5.79
N ASN A 270 -26.51 10.76 6.88
CA ASN A 270 -27.19 11.91 7.48
C ASN A 270 -28.70 11.64 7.61
N VAL A 271 -29.09 10.64 8.39
CA VAL A 271 -30.49 10.29 8.68
C VAL A 271 -30.83 10.63 10.14
N PHE A 272 -32.12 10.69 10.50
CA PHE A 272 -32.51 11.00 11.89
C PHE A 272 -32.38 9.79 12.81
N SER A 273 -32.65 8.60 12.29
CA SER A 273 -32.64 7.34 13.03
C SER A 273 -31.51 6.41 12.59
N ASN A 274 -31.45 5.21 13.16
CA ASN A 274 -30.52 4.18 12.72
C ASN A 274 -31.00 3.39 11.49
N VAL A 275 -32.19 3.69 10.96
CA VAL A 275 -32.84 3.00 9.83
C VAL A 275 -32.74 1.46 9.89
N ASN A 276 -32.87 0.90 11.09
CA ASN A 276 -32.77 -0.54 11.39
C ASN A 276 -31.40 -1.19 11.06
N LEU A 277 -30.34 -0.40 10.92
CA LEU A 277 -28.99 -0.90 10.64
C LEU A 277 -28.17 -1.18 11.91
N ALA A 278 -28.41 -0.45 13.01
CA ALA A 278 -27.59 -0.50 14.22
C ALA A 278 -27.84 -1.75 15.10
N LYS A 279 -27.60 -2.92 14.52
CA LYS A 279 -27.57 -4.22 15.23
C LYS A 279 -26.31 -4.31 16.11
N PRO A 280 -26.34 -5.09 17.22
CA PRO A 280 -25.14 -5.33 18.01
C PRO A 280 -23.99 -5.91 17.17
N ASN A 281 -22.81 -5.30 17.27
CA ASN A 281 -21.61 -5.65 16.50
C ASN A 281 -20.60 -6.38 17.42
N PRO A 282 -19.82 -7.37 16.93
CA PRO A 282 -18.84 -8.06 17.74
C PRO A 282 -17.54 -7.23 17.88
N TYR A 283 -17.04 -7.13 19.10
CA TYR A 283 -15.78 -6.46 19.44
C TYR A 283 -14.80 -7.44 20.07
N PRO A 284 -13.50 -7.33 19.78
CA PRO A 284 -12.48 -8.21 20.34
C PRO A 284 -12.08 -7.76 21.75
N GLN A 285 -11.44 -8.67 22.46
CA GLN A 285 -10.62 -8.39 23.64
C GLN A 285 -9.16 -8.73 23.30
N PRO A 286 -8.43 -7.85 22.57
CA PRO A 286 -7.08 -8.15 22.11
C PRO A 286 -6.13 -8.34 23.29
N SER A 287 -5.33 -9.41 23.24
CA SER A 287 -4.27 -9.69 24.20
C SER A 287 -3.07 -10.30 23.48
N ALA A 288 -1.87 -10.08 24.01
CA ALA A 288 -0.64 -10.66 23.47
C ALA A 288 0.02 -11.58 24.51
N LYS A 289 0.44 -12.77 24.08
CA LYS A 289 1.33 -13.63 24.85
C LYS A 289 2.75 -13.47 24.31
N PHE A 290 3.65 -12.97 25.14
CA PHE A 290 5.05 -12.74 24.77
C PHE A 290 5.90 -13.99 24.99
N PHE A 291 6.87 -14.21 24.12
CA PHE A 291 7.91 -15.22 24.26
C PHE A 291 9.23 -14.46 24.45
N GLY A 292 9.54 -14.09 25.69
CA GLY A 292 10.63 -13.17 26.01
C GLY A 292 10.22 -11.69 25.92
N ASN A 293 11.22 -10.81 25.75
CA ASN A 293 11.06 -9.36 25.77
C ASN A 293 10.94 -8.73 24.37
N TYR A 294 10.89 -9.55 23.32
CA TYR A 294 10.82 -9.05 21.95
C TYR A 294 9.44 -8.46 21.62
N ARG A 295 9.47 -7.27 21.04
CA ARG A 295 8.31 -6.59 20.46
C ARG A 295 8.72 -6.03 19.09
N PRO A 296 8.02 -6.37 18.01
CA PRO A 296 8.42 -5.92 16.68
C PRO A 296 8.25 -4.41 16.53
N LYS A 297 9.16 -3.79 15.76
CA LYS A 297 8.93 -2.48 15.15
C LYS A 297 8.16 -2.67 13.85
N ILE A 298 7.02 -2.02 13.71
CA ILE A 298 6.07 -2.24 12.61
C ILE A 298 5.96 -0.99 11.75
N LEU A 299 6.09 -1.15 10.44
CA LEU A 299 5.62 -0.18 9.44
C LEU A 299 4.38 -0.74 8.74
N LEU A 300 3.27 0.00 8.78
CA LEU A 300 2.01 -0.38 8.14
C LEU A 300 1.60 0.69 7.12
N VAL A 301 1.75 0.37 5.84
CA VAL A 301 1.28 1.20 4.73
C VAL A 301 -0.01 0.61 4.20
N GLY A 302 -1.08 1.40 4.05
CA GLY A 302 -2.35 0.87 3.56
C GLY A 302 -3.48 1.90 3.53
N ASP A 303 -4.73 1.42 3.52
CA ASP A 303 -5.92 2.26 3.51
C ASP A 303 -6.67 2.24 4.86
N SER A 304 -7.88 2.78 4.88
CA SER A 304 -8.71 2.89 6.08
C SER A 304 -9.05 1.57 6.77
N PHE A 305 -8.93 0.42 6.10
CA PHE A 305 -9.14 -0.89 6.74
C PHE A 305 -8.02 -1.23 7.73
N MET A 306 -6.86 -0.58 7.66
CA MET A 306 -5.79 -0.79 8.62
C MET A 306 -6.18 -0.40 10.06
N ASP A 307 -7.13 0.53 10.23
CA ASP A 307 -7.40 1.17 11.52
C ASP A 307 -7.85 0.16 12.59
N GLN A 308 -8.66 -0.84 12.23
CA GLN A 308 -9.10 -1.88 13.16
C GLN A 308 -7.99 -2.89 13.47
N MET A 309 -7.03 -3.09 12.56
CA MET A 309 -5.82 -3.88 12.84
C MET A 309 -4.93 -3.12 13.84
N ILE A 310 -4.71 -1.82 13.60
CA ILE A 310 -3.96 -0.93 14.50
C ILE A 310 -4.59 -0.95 15.90
N HIS A 311 -5.92 -0.82 15.99
CA HIS A 311 -6.64 -0.92 17.26
C HIS A 311 -6.34 -2.24 18.00
N ALA A 312 -6.33 -3.37 17.29
CA ALA A 312 -6.03 -4.66 17.92
C ALA A 312 -4.57 -4.75 18.41
N LEU A 313 -3.62 -4.25 17.62
CA LEU A 313 -2.20 -4.20 17.98
C LEU A 313 -1.96 -3.29 19.20
N ASP A 314 -2.65 -2.15 19.25
CA ASP A 314 -2.53 -1.17 20.33
C ASP A 314 -3.13 -1.69 21.64
N ARG A 315 -4.36 -2.20 21.61
CA ARG A 315 -5.04 -2.76 22.79
C ARG A 315 -4.31 -3.95 23.39
N SER A 316 -3.59 -4.71 22.57
CA SER A 316 -2.77 -5.85 23.01
C SER A 316 -1.33 -5.49 23.38
N LYS A 317 -0.89 -4.25 23.12
CA LYS A 317 0.49 -3.77 23.34
C LYS A 317 1.54 -4.65 22.66
N ALA A 318 1.22 -5.18 21.48
CA ALA A 318 1.97 -6.26 20.84
C ALA A 318 3.18 -5.81 19.99
N TYR A 319 3.57 -4.54 20.06
CA TYR A 319 4.65 -3.94 19.27
C TYR A 319 5.46 -2.95 20.10
N GLU A 320 6.67 -2.60 19.65
CA GLU A 320 7.54 -1.61 20.31
C GLU A 320 7.24 -0.21 19.77
N ASN A 321 7.31 -0.05 18.45
CA ASN A 321 6.98 1.17 17.72
C ASN A 321 6.12 0.80 16.50
N LEU A 322 5.11 1.61 16.22
CA LEU A 322 4.27 1.48 15.03
C LEU A 322 4.38 2.78 14.23
N VAL A 323 4.86 2.68 13.00
CA VAL A 323 4.65 3.72 12.00
C VAL A 323 3.53 3.27 11.10
N TYR A 324 2.56 4.15 10.83
CA TYR A 324 1.55 3.87 9.82
C TYR A 324 1.39 5.02 8.83
N SER A 325 1.03 4.64 7.61
CA SER A 325 0.87 5.54 6.47
C SER A 325 -0.38 5.23 5.68
N ARG A 326 -1.32 6.18 5.64
CA ARG A 326 -2.53 6.08 4.83
C ARG A 326 -2.20 6.44 3.39
N TYR A 327 -2.47 5.50 2.48
CA TYR A 327 -2.28 5.61 1.04
C TYR A 327 -0.86 6.03 0.62
N PHE A 328 0.17 5.78 1.45
CA PHE A 328 1.53 6.27 1.25
C PHE A 328 1.64 7.82 1.19
N GLN A 329 0.73 8.51 1.87
CA GLN A 329 0.61 9.99 1.84
C GLN A 329 0.73 10.64 3.23
N THR A 330 0.64 9.84 4.29
CA THR A 330 0.75 10.33 5.67
C THR A 330 1.80 9.56 6.42
N ARG A 331 2.35 10.13 7.48
CA ARG A 331 3.26 9.43 8.38
C ARG A 331 2.88 9.71 9.82
N THR A 332 2.47 8.68 10.55
CA THR A 332 2.18 8.80 11.98
C THR A 332 3.01 7.81 12.77
N LEU A 333 3.69 8.30 13.80
CA LEU A 333 4.43 7.48 14.76
C LEU A 333 3.55 7.25 15.97
N HIS A 334 3.41 5.98 16.36
CA HIS A 334 2.59 5.56 17.48
C HIS A 334 3.36 4.61 18.38
N LYS A 335 3.20 4.78 19.69
CA LYS A 335 3.74 3.90 20.72
C LYS A 335 2.59 3.35 21.54
N PRO A 336 2.68 2.09 22.04
CA PRO A 336 1.65 1.55 22.91
C PRO A 336 1.41 2.49 24.10
N GLU A 337 0.15 2.63 24.52
CA GLU A 337 -0.28 3.42 25.69
C GLU A 337 -0.26 4.95 25.53
N ARG A 338 0.22 5.49 24.42
CA ARG A 338 -0.03 6.90 24.08
C ARG A 338 -1.41 7.03 23.44
N SER A 339 -2.13 8.11 23.71
CA SER A 339 -3.32 8.42 22.92
C SER A 339 -2.92 8.60 21.46
N PHE A 340 -3.77 8.18 20.52
CA PHE A 340 -3.60 8.53 19.11
C PHE A 340 -3.64 10.04 18.99
N VAL A 341 -2.47 10.66 18.88
CA VAL A 341 -2.38 12.07 18.55
C VAL A 341 -2.42 12.13 17.03
N PHE A 342 -3.56 12.54 16.49
CA PHE A 342 -3.60 13.09 15.13
C PHE A 342 -2.87 14.43 15.20
N ASN A 343 -1.54 14.39 15.29
CA ASN A 343 -0.74 15.61 15.25
C ASN A 343 -1.03 16.29 13.92
N ASP A 344 -1.37 17.58 14.00
CA ASP A 344 -1.31 18.50 12.88
C ASP A 344 0.01 18.26 12.15
N PHE A 345 -0.08 17.86 10.89
CA PHE A 345 1.08 17.54 10.10
C PHE A 345 2.00 18.77 10.11
N PRO A 346 3.30 18.63 10.42
CA PRO A 346 4.25 19.66 10.03
C PRO A 346 4.08 19.90 8.52
N SER A 347 4.38 21.11 8.05
CA SER A 347 4.30 21.55 6.65
C SER A 347 5.30 20.80 5.74
N LEU A 348 5.27 19.47 5.75
CA LEU A 348 6.08 18.60 4.94
C LEU A 348 5.41 18.40 3.60
N THR A 349 6.21 18.36 2.54
CA THR A 349 5.74 17.98 1.21
C THR A 349 5.46 16.48 1.14
N GLU A 350 4.64 16.06 0.19
CA GLU A 350 4.37 14.64 -0.07
C GLU A 350 5.67 13.84 -0.27
N GLN A 351 6.64 14.41 -0.97
CA GLN A 351 7.96 13.80 -1.22
C GLN A 351 8.74 13.57 0.07
N GLN A 352 8.72 14.51 1.01
CA GLN A 352 9.38 14.37 2.30
C GLN A 352 8.71 13.28 3.14
N ILE A 353 7.38 13.24 3.15
CA ILE A 353 6.62 12.19 3.84
C ILE A 353 6.97 10.81 3.28
N GLN A 354 6.99 10.66 1.96
CA GLN A 354 7.35 9.41 1.30
C GLN A 354 8.80 9.00 1.62
N ALA A 355 9.76 9.93 1.56
CA ALA A 355 11.14 9.66 1.92
C ALA A 355 11.28 9.16 3.37
N ASP A 356 10.61 9.81 4.32
CA ASP A 356 10.60 9.40 5.73
C ASP A 356 10.02 7.99 5.93
N ILE A 357 8.93 7.67 5.21
CA ILE A 357 8.30 6.34 5.26
C ILE A 357 9.27 5.28 4.71
N LEU A 358 9.98 5.59 3.61
CA LEU A 358 10.99 4.69 3.05
C LEU A 358 12.15 4.48 4.01
N ASP A 359 12.56 5.49 4.77
CA ASP A 359 13.58 5.34 5.82
C ASP A 359 13.08 4.50 7.01
N ASP A 360 11.78 4.56 7.33
CA ASP A 360 11.17 3.74 8.37
C ASP A 360 11.09 2.24 8.00
N VAL A 361 11.14 1.89 6.72
CA VAL A 361 11.28 0.49 6.28
C VAL A 361 12.52 -0.14 6.90
N MET A 362 13.64 0.56 6.90
CA MET A 362 14.91 0.04 7.43
C MET A 362 14.94 0.00 8.96
N LYS A 363 14.11 0.79 9.63
CA LYS A 363 13.97 0.83 11.09
C LYS A 363 12.96 -0.19 11.63
N SER A 364 12.16 -0.79 10.75
CA SER A 364 11.12 -1.74 11.09
C SER A 364 11.62 -3.18 11.01
N ASP A 365 11.02 -4.09 11.77
CA ASP A 365 11.24 -5.53 11.65
C ASP A 365 10.16 -6.17 10.77
N LEU A 366 8.93 -5.65 10.87
CA LEU A 366 7.74 -6.09 10.16
C LEU A 366 7.21 -4.95 9.29
N ILE A 367 7.24 -5.15 7.97
CA ILE A 367 6.69 -4.21 6.99
C ILE A 367 5.44 -4.81 6.38
N VAL A 368 4.34 -4.08 6.48
CA VAL A 368 3.02 -4.52 6.05
C VAL A 368 2.49 -3.57 4.99
N LEU A 369 2.17 -4.12 3.82
CA LEU A 369 1.37 -3.43 2.81
C LEU A 369 -0.06 -3.96 2.86
N GLN A 370 -0.99 -3.16 3.37
CA GLN A 370 -2.41 -3.49 3.41
C GLN A 370 -3.14 -2.78 2.26
N MET A 371 -4.03 -3.51 1.57
CA MET A 371 -4.91 -2.96 0.54
C MET A 371 -6.27 -3.64 0.62
N VAL A 372 -7.37 -2.88 0.62
CA VAL A 372 -8.71 -3.44 0.40
C VAL A 372 -8.89 -3.84 -1.07
N ASP A 373 -9.70 -4.87 -1.35
CA ASP A 373 -9.87 -5.42 -2.70
C ASP A 373 -10.22 -4.40 -3.79
N TYR A 374 -10.98 -3.34 -3.48
CA TYR A 374 -11.30 -2.28 -4.44
C TYR A 374 -10.22 -1.21 -4.60
N ASN A 375 -9.15 -1.23 -3.79
CA ASN A 375 -7.97 -0.39 -3.94
C ASN A 375 -6.77 -1.12 -4.59
N ILE A 376 -6.87 -2.43 -4.90
CA ILE A 376 -5.74 -3.17 -5.47
C ILE A 376 -5.32 -2.67 -6.86
N ASN A 377 -6.20 -1.95 -7.57
CA ASN A 377 -5.85 -1.28 -8.82
C ASN A 377 -4.85 -0.13 -8.64
N ARG A 378 -4.65 0.35 -7.41
CA ARG A 378 -3.62 1.33 -7.04
C ARG A 378 -2.25 0.69 -6.80
N LEU A 379 -2.13 -0.64 -6.93
CA LEU A 379 -0.88 -1.41 -6.94
C LEU A 379 0.13 -1.00 -5.85
N GLY A 380 -0.36 -0.89 -4.61
CA GLY A 380 0.46 -0.50 -3.46
C GLY A 380 0.69 1.00 -3.29
N TYR A 381 -0.12 1.85 -3.91
CA TYR A 381 -0.11 3.31 -3.74
C TYR A 381 1.22 3.99 -4.12
N GLY A 382 2.02 3.35 -4.97
CA GLY A 382 3.37 3.82 -5.32
C GLY A 382 4.47 3.39 -4.34
N PHE A 383 4.13 2.85 -3.16
CA PHE A 383 5.10 2.41 -2.15
C PHE A 383 6.06 1.33 -2.68
N ILE A 384 5.53 0.34 -3.41
CA ILE A 384 6.33 -0.77 -3.96
C ILE A 384 7.39 -0.26 -4.94
N ASP A 385 6.97 0.59 -5.89
CA ASP A 385 7.87 1.10 -6.93
C ASP A 385 8.90 2.06 -6.32
N ALA A 386 8.48 2.97 -5.43
CA ALA A 386 9.37 3.90 -4.73
C ALA A 386 10.42 3.17 -3.87
N LEU A 387 10.02 2.11 -3.16
CA LEU A 387 10.95 1.33 -2.35
C LEU A 387 11.90 0.48 -3.21
N LEU A 388 11.42 -0.10 -4.30
CA LEU A 388 12.29 -0.80 -5.25
C LEU A 388 13.32 0.15 -5.88
N GLU A 389 12.91 1.37 -6.23
CA GLU A 389 13.81 2.39 -6.75
C GLU A 389 14.84 2.81 -5.69
N ARG A 390 14.39 3.07 -4.46
CA ARG A 390 15.27 3.39 -3.33
C ARG A 390 16.32 2.32 -3.10
N LEU A 391 15.93 1.05 -3.11
CA LEU A 391 16.82 -0.10 -2.91
C LEU A 391 17.79 -0.30 -4.08
N LYS A 392 17.37 0.00 -5.33
CA LYS A 392 18.27 0.02 -6.48
C LYS A 392 19.28 1.16 -6.39
N ASN A 393 18.84 2.36 -6.03
CA ASN A 393 19.69 3.53 -5.94
C ASN A 393 20.68 3.41 -4.78
N SER A 394 20.31 2.74 -3.67
CA SER A 394 21.27 2.39 -2.60
C SER A 394 22.33 1.37 -3.01
N THR A 395 22.15 0.67 -4.13
CA THR A 395 23.19 -0.18 -4.75
C THR A 395 24.04 0.56 -5.79
N ASN A 396 23.72 1.84 -6.05
CA ASN A 396 24.49 2.73 -6.92
C ASN A 396 25.31 3.69 -6.03
N PRO A 397 26.65 3.66 -6.07
CA PRO A 397 27.50 4.32 -5.07
C PRO A 397 27.51 5.86 -5.08
N GLU A 398 26.65 6.55 -5.85
CA GLU A 398 26.66 8.02 -5.96
C GLU A 398 25.51 8.75 -5.25
N VAL A 399 24.62 8.08 -4.51
CA VAL A 399 23.67 8.78 -3.61
C VAL A 399 23.89 8.35 -2.16
N GLN A 400 24.77 9.08 -1.47
CA GLN A 400 24.93 9.00 -0.02
C GLN A 400 23.65 9.46 0.68
N SER A 401 22.89 8.48 1.16
CA SER A 401 22.04 8.62 2.34
C SER A 401 22.22 7.34 3.15
N HIS A 402 22.45 7.48 4.44
CA HIS A 402 22.88 6.49 5.43
C HIS A 402 22.17 5.10 5.40
N ILE A 403 22.46 4.28 4.39
CA ILE A 403 22.07 2.87 4.31
C ILE A 403 23.36 2.06 4.08
N PRO A 404 23.69 1.06 4.91
CA PRO A 404 24.81 0.17 4.61
C PRO A 404 24.47 -0.65 3.36
N PRO A 405 25.39 -0.76 2.38
CA PRO A 405 25.11 -1.43 1.11
C PRO A 405 24.75 -2.90 1.31
N ILE A 406 23.88 -3.42 0.44
CA ILE A 406 23.68 -4.87 0.25
C ILE A 406 25.06 -5.49 0.13
N ALA A 407 25.43 -6.33 1.10
CA ALA A 407 26.78 -6.84 1.22
C ALA A 407 27.09 -7.77 0.03
N GLY A 408 27.56 -7.20 -1.08
CA GLY A 408 28.32 -7.94 -2.07
C GLY A 408 29.69 -8.30 -1.49
N ILE A 409 30.36 -9.30 -2.07
CA ILE A 409 31.75 -9.54 -1.70
C ILE A 409 32.57 -8.29 -2.07
N LYS A 410 33.20 -7.66 -1.08
CA LYS A 410 33.95 -6.43 -1.28
C LYS A 410 35.23 -6.70 -2.04
N ILE A 411 35.48 -5.93 -3.11
CA ILE A 411 36.79 -5.84 -3.76
C ILE A 411 37.65 -4.95 -2.87
N ILE A 412 38.70 -5.50 -2.28
CA ILE A 412 39.60 -4.77 -1.38
C ILE A 412 40.84 -4.23 -2.09
N ASN A 413 41.21 -4.81 -3.23
CA ASN A 413 42.35 -4.36 -4.00
C ASN A 413 42.24 -4.80 -5.46
N VAL A 414 42.77 -3.99 -6.38
CA VAL A 414 42.85 -4.27 -7.82
C VAL A 414 44.28 -4.08 -8.28
N ASN A 415 44.87 -5.11 -8.89
CA ASN A 415 46.26 -5.08 -9.36
C ASN A 415 46.34 -5.35 -10.87
N ASN A 416 47.41 -4.86 -11.49
CA ASN A 416 47.76 -5.05 -12.90
C ASN A 416 46.79 -4.44 -13.93
N ALA A 417 46.11 -3.37 -13.54
CA ALA A 417 45.29 -2.55 -14.44
C ALA A 417 45.76 -1.09 -14.42
N TYR A 418 45.35 -0.34 -15.44
CA TYR A 418 45.42 1.12 -15.39
C TYR A 418 44.52 1.68 -14.26
N PRO A 419 44.67 2.94 -13.84
CA PRO A 419 43.75 3.56 -12.89
C PRO A 419 42.28 3.38 -13.29
N GLN A 420 41.40 3.25 -12.30
CA GLN A 420 39.97 3.09 -12.54
C GLN A 420 39.43 4.36 -13.19
N GLU A 421 38.66 4.18 -14.26
CA GLU A 421 37.90 5.26 -14.88
C GLU A 421 36.41 5.07 -14.59
N LYS A 422 35.65 6.16 -14.61
CA LYS A 422 34.21 6.14 -14.40
C LYS A 422 33.50 7.25 -15.18
N ASN A 423 32.24 7.01 -15.51
CA ASN A 423 31.26 8.00 -15.93
C ASN A 423 30.00 7.87 -15.07
N GLU A 424 28.93 8.61 -15.40
CA GLU A 424 27.68 8.63 -14.62
C GLU A 424 27.04 7.23 -14.45
N GLU A 425 27.29 6.30 -15.37
CA GLU A 425 26.61 5.00 -15.42
C GLU A 425 27.52 3.80 -15.17
N ASN A 426 28.83 3.93 -15.38
CA ASN A 426 29.78 2.80 -15.44
C ASN A 426 31.12 3.15 -14.80
N TRP A 427 31.78 2.13 -14.23
CA TRP A 427 33.22 2.19 -13.92
C TRP A 427 33.95 1.06 -14.64
N TRP A 428 35.21 1.30 -15.02
CA TRP A 428 36.01 0.32 -15.73
C TRP A 428 37.51 0.41 -15.47
N TYR A 429 38.18 -0.66 -15.87
CA TYR A 429 39.63 -0.78 -15.91
C TYR A 429 40.07 -1.14 -17.32
N TRP A 430 41.00 -0.37 -17.87
CA TRP A 430 41.79 -0.79 -19.02
C TRP A 430 42.86 -1.79 -18.57
N VAL A 431 43.04 -2.88 -19.32
CA VAL A 431 43.92 -3.97 -18.93
C VAL A 431 44.82 -4.40 -20.08
N LYS A 432 46.14 -4.30 -19.85
CA LYS A 432 47.15 -4.71 -20.84
C LYS A 432 47.16 -6.22 -21.09
N ASN A 433 47.02 -7.03 -20.05
CA ASN A 433 47.06 -8.49 -20.19
C ASN A 433 46.21 -9.19 -19.10
N LYS A 434 46.40 -8.81 -17.84
CA LYS A 434 45.81 -9.50 -16.70
C LYS A 434 45.44 -8.51 -15.61
N ILE A 435 44.24 -8.63 -15.05
CA ILE A 435 43.79 -7.90 -13.87
C ILE A 435 43.50 -8.88 -12.73
N ILE A 436 43.80 -8.46 -11.50
CA ILE A 436 43.59 -9.27 -10.29
C ILE A 436 42.74 -8.49 -9.30
N PHE A 437 41.54 -8.99 -9.02
CA PHE A 437 40.67 -8.50 -7.96
C PHE A 437 40.88 -9.35 -6.70
N GLN A 438 41.30 -8.71 -5.62
CA GLN A 438 41.33 -9.31 -4.29
C GLN A 438 40.01 -9.04 -3.59
N LEU A 439 39.46 -10.09 -2.98
CA LEU A 439 38.12 -10.09 -2.41
C LEU A 439 38.18 -10.34 -0.90
N GLN A 440 37.29 -9.69 -0.16
CA GLN A 440 37.04 -9.95 1.25
C GLN A 440 35.68 -10.64 1.39
N PRO A 441 35.63 -11.99 1.43
CA PRO A 441 34.40 -12.68 1.79
C PRO A 441 34.00 -12.35 3.22
N LEU A 442 32.69 -12.27 3.48
CA LEU A 442 32.13 -12.04 4.81
C LEU A 442 31.60 -13.36 5.39
N ASP A 443 31.70 -13.53 6.70
CA ASP A 443 31.27 -14.75 7.41
C ASP A 443 29.76 -15.03 7.25
N VAL A 444 28.95 -13.99 7.00
CA VAL A 444 27.52 -14.11 6.70
C VAL A 444 27.23 -14.95 5.44
N PHE A 445 28.23 -15.20 4.59
CA PHE A 445 28.07 -16.03 3.39
C PHE A 445 28.45 -17.51 3.58
N LEU A 446 28.76 -17.97 4.79
CA LEU A 446 29.20 -19.35 5.04
C LEU A 446 28.17 -20.41 4.60
N GLU A 447 26.88 -20.09 4.70
CA GLU A 447 25.78 -21.00 4.32
C GLU A 447 25.40 -20.93 2.83
N MET A 448 25.95 -19.97 2.07
CA MET A 448 25.61 -19.75 0.67
C MET A 448 26.42 -20.66 -0.25
N LYS A 449 25.75 -21.30 -1.20
CA LYS A 449 26.36 -22.34 -2.06
C LYS A 449 26.80 -21.82 -3.42
N SER A 450 26.25 -20.69 -3.86
CA SER A 450 26.43 -20.18 -5.21
C SER A 450 26.85 -18.71 -5.23
N THR A 451 27.57 -18.31 -6.27
CA THR A 451 28.00 -16.94 -6.52
C THR A 451 27.57 -16.53 -7.92
N ARG A 452 26.85 -15.41 -8.07
CA ARG A 452 26.63 -14.79 -9.37
C ARG A 452 27.78 -13.84 -9.67
N LEU A 453 28.46 -14.13 -10.77
CA LEU A 453 29.52 -13.30 -11.31
C LEU A 453 28.98 -12.53 -12.49
N TYR A 454 28.95 -11.20 -12.36
CA TYR A 454 28.52 -10.28 -13.40
C TYR A 454 29.64 -9.30 -13.72
N PHE A 455 29.92 -9.08 -15.00
CA PHE A 455 30.72 -7.95 -15.48
C PHE A 455 30.44 -7.72 -16.96
N GLU A 456 30.71 -6.51 -17.43
CA GLU A 456 30.74 -6.23 -18.86
C GLU A 456 32.20 -6.12 -19.28
N TYR A 457 32.49 -6.41 -20.55
CA TYR A 457 33.86 -6.39 -21.06
C TYR A 457 33.90 -5.98 -22.52
N ASP A 458 35.03 -5.43 -22.94
CA ASP A 458 35.30 -5.10 -24.33
C ASP A 458 36.69 -5.63 -24.71
N LEU A 459 36.80 -6.36 -25.82
CA LEU A 459 38.03 -7.01 -26.26
C LEU A 459 38.61 -6.29 -27.48
N HIS A 460 39.89 -5.93 -27.40
CA HIS A 460 40.61 -5.32 -28.51
C HIS A 460 41.25 -6.41 -29.36
N GLY A 461 40.62 -6.74 -30.50
CA GLY A 461 41.08 -7.77 -31.42
C GLY A 461 40.51 -9.17 -31.13
N ALA A 462 40.89 -10.14 -31.98
CA ALA A 462 40.42 -11.51 -31.88
C ALA A 462 41.17 -12.28 -30.79
N GLN A 463 40.57 -12.36 -29.60
CA GLN A 463 41.13 -13.04 -28.43
C GLN A 463 40.03 -13.54 -27.50
N GLN A 464 40.40 -14.40 -26.55
CA GLN A 464 39.51 -14.94 -25.51
C GLN A 464 39.79 -14.27 -24.18
N LEU A 465 38.75 -14.19 -23.35
CA LEU A 465 38.88 -13.81 -21.95
C LEU A 465 38.89 -15.08 -21.08
N ILE A 466 39.88 -15.18 -20.20
CA ILE A 466 40.06 -16.30 -19.29
C ILE A 466 39.88 -15.78 -17.86
N VAL A 467 38.87 -16.29 -17.16
CA VAL A 467 38.56 -15.92 -15.77
C VAL A 467 38.94 -17.08 -14.84
N TYR A 468 39.82 -16.81 -13.87
CA TYR A 468 40.13 -17.74 -12.79
C TYR A 468 39.53 -17.25 -11.48
N LEU A 469 38.77 -18.12 -10.84
CA LEU A 469 38.20 -17.90 -9.51
C LEU A 469 39.00 -18.74 -8.51
N LYS A 470 39.55 -18.08 -7.49
CA LYS A 470 40.44 -18.69 -6.51
C LYS A 470 40.05 -18.35 -5.07
N GLY A 471 40.20 -19.34 -4.19
CA GLY A 471 40.19 -19.12 -2.74
C GLY A 471 40.24 -20.42 -1.96
N LYS A 472 39.64 -20.47 -0.77
CA LYS A 472 39.73 -21.61 0.15
C LYS A 472 39.15 -22.87 -0.53
N GLY A 473 40.02 -23.76 -1.00
CA GLY A 473 39.63 -25.01 -1.67
C GLY A 473 39.07 -24.85 -3.09
N ILE A 474 39.08 -23.64 -3.68
CA ILE A 474 38.46 -23.38 -5.00
C ILE A 474 39.53 -22.98 -6.02
N LYS A 475 39.51 -23.68 -7.16
CA LYS A 475 40.18 -23.31 -8.40
C LYS A 475 39.22 -23.58 -9.56
N HIS A 476 38.60 -22.53 -10.08
CA HIS A 476 37.67 -22.64 -11.21
C HIS A 476 38.16 -21.77 -12.37
N LYS A 477 38.12 -22.29 -13.60
CA LYS A 477 38.55 -21.61 -14.82
C LYS A 477 37.36 -21.52 -15.78
N ILE A 478 37.14 -20.32 -16.29
CA ILE A 478 36.09 -20.01 -17.26
C ILE A 478 36.79 -19.45 -18.48
N ILE A 479 36.46 -19.98 -19.66
CA ILE A 479 36.90 -19.46 -20.95
C ILE A 479 35.68 -18.81 -21.59
N ILE A 480 35.81 -17.55 -21.97
CA ILE A 480 34.74 -16.77 -22.60
C ILE A 480 35.17 -16.54 -24.04
N ASP A 481 34.50 -17.28 -24.93
CA ASP A 481 34.61 -17.16 -26.38
C ASP A 481 33.59 -16.14 -26.84
N GLN A 482 34.01 -15.07 -27.52
CA GLN A 482 33.07 -14.16 -28.16
C GLN A 482 33.62 -13.48 -29.42
N PRO A 483 32.73 -13.06 -30.34
CA PRO A 483 33.07 -12.76 -31.72
C PRO A 483 33.64 -11.35 -31.90
N THR A 484 34.52 -11.24 -32.89
CA THR A 484 35.03 -10.01 -33.52
C THR A 484 33.92 -8.99 -33.79
N ASN A 485 33.98 -7.81 -33.15
CA ASN A 485 33.59 -6.49 -33.70
C ASN A 485 33.67 -5.30 -32.70
N GLY A 486 34.48 -5.36 -31.63
CA GLY A 486 34.72 -4.19 -30.75
C GLY A 486 33.45 -3.63 -30.08
N LYS A 487 32.49 -4.50 -29.78
CA LYS A 487 31.27 -4.15 -29.03
C LYS A 487 31.38 -4.71 -27.62
N LYS A 488 30.95 -3.90 -26.65
CA LYS A 488 30.81 -4.28 -25.25
C LYS A 488 29.92 -5.53 -25.12
N ALA A 489 30.41 -6.55 -24.43
CA ALA A 489 29.75 -7.81 -24.16
C ALA A 489 29.49 -7.97 -22.65
N VAL A 490 28.57 -8.86 -22.28
CA VAL A 490 28.16 -9.08 -20.89
C VAL A 490 28.44 -10.53 -20.50
N TYR A 491 29.11 -10.71 -19.36
CA TYR A 491 29.22 -11.99 -18.68
C TYR A 491 28.34 -11.97 -17.43
N ASP A 492 27.37 -12.87 -17.36
CA ASP A 492 26.43 -12.98 -16.24
C ASP A 492 26.06 -14.44 -16.00
N GLN A 493 26.67 -15.06 -14.99
CA GLN A 493 26.47 -16.49 -14.69
C GLN A 493 26.40 -16.74 -13.20
N ILE A 494 25.56 -17.71 -12.82
CA ILE A 494 25.52 -18.27 -11.46
C ILE A 494 26.46 -19.47 -11.43
N LEU A 495 27.43 -19.43 -10.52
CA LEU A 495 28.44 -20.44 -10.35
C LEU A 495 28.19 -21.16 -9.03
N GLY A 496 28.31 -22.49 -9.02
CA GLY A 496 28.24 -23.32 -7.80
C GLY A 496 29.47 -23.18 -6.90
N ILE A 497 29.86 -21.94 -6.63
CA ILE A 497 31.03 -21.53 -5.87
C ILE A 497 30.51 -20.82 -4.62
N PRO A 498 30.77 -21.36 -3.42
CA PRO A 498 30.43 -20.67 -2.17
C PRO A 498 31.09 -19.29 -2.10
N PRO A 499 30.32 -18.21 -1.88
CA PRO A 499 30.86 -16.86 -1.83
C PRO A 499 31.92 -16.69 -0.72
N ALA A 500 31.73 -17.34 0.43
CA ALA A 500 32.68 -17.33 1.55
C ALA A 500 34.07 -17.90 1.20
N SER A 501 34.14 -18.76 0.18
CA SER A 501 35.37 -19.42 -0.24
C SER A 501 36.12 -18.63 -1.32
N LEU A 502 35.52 -17.59 -1.90
CA LEU A 502 36.09 -16.84 -3.02
C LEU A 502 36.92 -15.64 -2.52
N THR A 503 38.23 -15.68 -2.76
CA THR A 503 39.17 -14.64 -2.27
C THR A 503 39.81 -13.82 -3.39
N ARG A 504 39.81 -14.34 -4.63
CA ARG A 504 40.44 -13.70 -5.78
C ARG A 504 39.71 -14.02 -7.07
N ILE A 505 39.61 -13.02 -7.94
CA ILE A 505 39.24 -13.16 -9.35
C ILE A 505 40.40 -12.66 -10.19
N ILE A 506 40.84 -13.48 -11.12
CA ILE A 506 41.89 -13.13 -12.08
C ILE A 506 41.26 -13.19 -13.45
N ILE A 507 41.27 -12.07 -14.16
CA ILE A 507 40.81 -12.02 -15.54
C ILE A 507 42.04 -11.76 -16.40
N MET A 508 42.18 -12.46 -17.52
CA MET A 508 43.26 -12.24 -18.49
C MET A 508 42.81 -12.52 -19.90
N ALA A 509 43.47 -11.90 -20.88
CA ALA A 509 43.26 -12.19 -22.28
C ALA A 509 44.45 -12.97 -22.86
N ASN A 510 44.22 -13.75 -23.92
CA ASN A 510 45.27 -14.50 -24.61
C ASN A 510 45.84 -13.79 -25.85
N GLY A 511 45.38 -12.59 -26.18
CA GLY A 511 45.87 -11.79 -27.31
C GLY A 511 46.84 -10.69 -26.91
N THR A 512 47.29 -9.91 -27.90
CA THR A 512 48.25 -8.82 -27.73
C THR A 512 47.54 -7.49 -27.49
N ALA A 513 48.00 -6.73 -26.50
CA ALA A 513 47.49 -5.39 -26.23
C ALA A 513 47.77 -4.44 -27.40
N THR A 514 46.77 -3.68 -27.81
CA THR A 514 46.88 -2.65 -28.85
C THR A 514 46.63 -1.26 -28.26
N ARG A 515 47.02 -0.23 -29.00
CA ARG A 515 46.81 1.16 -28.60
C ARG A 515 45.31 1.48 -28.56
N LEU A 516 44.86 2.17 -27.52
CA LEU A 516 43.44 2.50 -27.32
C LEU A 516 42.88 3.42 -28.41
N SER A 517 43.61 4.46 -28.79
CA SER A 517 43.25 5.38 -29.87
C SER A 517 44.46 6.17 -30.38
N GLU A 518 44.31 6.99 -31.42
CA GLU A 518 45.37 7.90 -31.88
C GLU A 518 45.77 8.93 -30.81
N THR A 519 44.86 9.27 -29.89
CA THR A 519 45.06 10.27 -28.83
C THR A 519 45.39 9.64 -27.48
N ASP A 520 45.17 8.34 -27.28
CA ASP A 520 45.48 7.61 -26.06
C ASP A 520 46.60 6.58 -26.33
N SER A 521 47.78 6.81 -25.75
CA SER A 521 48.97 5.98 -25.96
C SER A 521 48.97 4.67 -25.15
N ARG A 522 47.99 4.45 -24.27
CA ARG A 522 47.92 3.23 -23.46
C ARG A 522 47.68 2.01 -24.34
N LEU A 523 48.28 0.89 -23.92
CA LEU A 523 48.12 -0.40 -24.58
C LEU A 523 47.19 -1.27 -23.73
N ALA A 524 46.02 -1.62 -24.25
CA ALA A 524 45.09 -2.53 -23.60
C ALA A 524 44.74 -3.71 -24.52
N ALA A 525 44.63 -4.89 -23.94
CA ALA A 525 43.99 -6.01 -24.60
C ALA A 525 42.47 -5.93 -24.38
N TYR A 526 41.99 -5.47 -23.23
CA TYR A 526 40.55 -5.39 -22.96
C TYR A 526 40.23 -4.35 -21.89
N ALA A 527 38.94 -4.04 -21.77
CA ALA A 527 38.36 -3.33 -20.64
C ALA A 527 37.39 -4.24 -19.86
N ILE A 528 37.36 -4.08 -18.54
CA ILE A 528 36.36 -4.71 -17.66
C ILE A 528 35.55 -3.60 -16.99
N PHE A 529 34.23 -3.72 -17.05
CA PHE A 529 33.28 -2.77 -16.49
C PHE A 529 32.43 -3.45 -15.42
N ASN A 530 32.06 -2.68 -14.40
CA ASN A 530 30.95 -2.99 -13.49
C ASN A 530 31.01 -4.40 -12.86
N LEU A 531 32.20 -4.90 -12.50
CA LEU A 531 32.34 -6.23 -11.89
C LEU A 531 31.54 -6.32 -10.58
N LYS A 532 30.64 -7.30 -10.49
CA LYS A 532 29.77 -7.56 -9.33
C LYS A 532 29.91 -9.00 -8.81
N ILE A 533 30.32 -9.01 -7.53
CA ILE A 533 30.41 -10.03 -6.49
C ILE A 533 29.12 -10.47 -5.79
N ILE A 534 28.14 -11.17 -6.39
CA ILE A 534 26.83 -11.37 -5.73
C ILE A 534 26.67 -12.77 -5.09
N PRO A 535 26.54 -12.85 -3.76
CA PRO A 535 26.23 -14.10 -3.06
C PRO A 535 24.80 -14.60 -3.38
N ILE A 536 24.63 -15.91 -3.60
CA ILE A 536 23.33 -16.55 -3.85
C ILE A 536 23.15 -17.74 -2.91
N SER A 537 22.01 -17.77 -2.22
CA SER A 537 21.60 -18.86 -1.32
C SER A 537 21.30 -20.15 -2.06
#